data_AF-A0A957EEZ7-F1
#
_entry.id   AF-A0A957EEZ7-F1
#
_cell.length_a   1.000
_cell.length_b   1.000
_cell.length_c   1.000
_cell.angle_alpha   90.00
_cell.angle_beta   90.00
_cell.angle_gamma   90.00
#
_symmetry.space_group_name_H-M   'P 1'
#
loop_
_entity.id
_entity.type
_entity.pdbx_description
1 polymer ?
#
loop_
_entity_poly.entity_id
_entity_poly.type
_entity_poly.pdbx_seq_one_letter_code
_entity_poly.pdbx_strand_id
1 'polypeptide(L)'
;DSGGSGAKDISGKAITQLTQAGTDDSDKQAIINCRSDELDVNNGFSHVRLSMTVAVASSDSGAVVLGHHARYQPATDIASVAEVVS
;
A
#
# COMPACT_ATOMS: atom_id res chain seq x y z
N ASP A 1 -7.92 3.09 -15.05
CA ASP A 1 -8.89 3.79 -15.93
C ASP A 1 -10.20 3.00 -15.91
N SER A 2 -11.29 3.56 -16.40
CA SER A 2 -12.61 2.90 -16.44
C SER A 2 -12.71 1.77 -17.48
N GLY A 3 -11.58 1.23 -17.96
CA GLY A 3 -11.49 0.16 -18.96
C GLY A 3 -10.87 -1.14 -18.43
N GLY A 4 -10.61 -1.26 -17.13
CA GLY A 4 -10.21 -2.53 -16.51
C GLY A 4 -8.81 -3.04 -16.88
N SER A 5 -7.95 -2.21 -17.49
CA SER A 5 -6.55 -2.56 -17.75
C SER A 5 -5.57 -2.03 -16.68
N GLY A 6 -6.09 -1.66 -15.50
CA GLY A 6 -5.31 -1.08 -14.41
C GLY A 6 -5.75 -1.58 -13.03
N ALA A 7 -5.00 -1.19 -11.99
CA ALA A 7 -5.36 -1.54 -10.62
C ALA A 7 -6.69 -0.92 -10.21
N LYS A 8 -7.47 -1.67 -9.43
CA LYS A 8 -8.74 -1.25 -8.84
C LYS A 8 -8.55 -1.02 -7.35
N ASP A 9 -9.12 0.07 -6.83
CA ASP A 9 -9.11 0.33 -5.39
C ASP A 9 -10.01 -0.68 -4.66
N ILE A 10 -9.53 -1.17 -3.52
CA ILE A 10 -10.34 -1.98 -2.63
C ILE A 10 -11.26 -1.04 -1.85
N SER A 11 -12.57 -1.26 -1.94
CA SER A 11 -13.56 -0.38 -1.33
C SER A 11 -13.32 -0.23 0.19
N GLY A 12 -13.30 1.02 0.66
CA GLY A 12 -13.07 1.35 2.07
C GLY A 12 -11.63 1.11 2.57
N LYS A 13 -10.66 0.85 1.67
CA LYS A 13 -9.25 0.65 2.02
C LYS A 13 -8.38 1.84 1.60
N ALA A 14 -8.67 2.98 2.21
CA ALA A 14 -7.86 4.18 2.08
C ALA A 14 -7.71 4.82 3.46
N ILE A 15 -6.51 5.32 3.75
CA ILE A 15 -6.26 6.12 4.95
C ILE A 15 -6.79 7.54 4.69
N THR A 16 -7.60 8.06 5.61
CA THR A 16 -7.92 9.49 5.65
C THR A 16 -6.64 10.28 5.75
N GLN A 17 -6.53 11.38 5.01
CA GLN A 17 -5.32 12.19 4.96
C GLN A 17 -4.77 12.47 6.37
N LEU A 18 -3.52 12.04 6.60
CA LEU A 18 -2.76 12.48 7.76
C LEU A 18 -2.39 13.94 7.54
N THR A 19 -2.77 14.80 8.47
CA THR A 19 -2.48 16.23 8.43
C THR A 19 -1.49 16.55 9.53
N GLN A 20 -0.47 17.36 9.24
CA GLN A 20 0.31 18.00 10.29
C GLN A 20 -0.38 19.34 10.64
N ALA A 21 -1.28 19.32 11.62
CA ALA A 21 -1.92 20.52 12.14
C ALA A 21 -1.52 20.73 13.61
N GLY A 22 -0.97 21.91 13.92
CA GLY A 22 -0.51 22.20 15.29
C GLY A 22 0.70 21.36 15.73
N THR A 23 0.86 21.17 17.05
CA THR A 23 2.11 20.67 17.66
C THR A 23 2.15 19.16 17.91
N ASP A 24 1.03 18.43 17.79
CA ASP A 24 0.93 17.00 18.17
C ASP A 24 0.40 16.10 17.05
N ASP A 25 0.44 16.55 15.80
CA ASP A 25 -0.04 15.77 14.65
C ASP A 25 1.10 15.17 13.79
N SER A 26 2.33 15.20 14.29
CA SER A 26 3.51 14.59 13.66
C SER A 26 3.70 13.12 14.06
N ASP A 27 4.54 12.41 13.30
CA ASP A 27 5.05 11.05 13.61
C ASP A 27 3.95 10.00 13.82
N LYS A 28 2.84 10.15 13.10
CA LYS A 28 1.70 9.23 13.18
C LYS A 28 1.88 8.04 12.23
N GLN A 29 1.31 6.89 12.63
CA GLN A 29 1.23 5.70 11.80
C GLN A 29 -0.23 5.36 11.53
N ALA A 30 -0.50 4.85 10.33
CA ALA A 30 -1.81 4.35 9.94
C ALA A 30 -1.65 2.99 9.27
N ILE A 31 -2.63 2.11 9.47
CA ILE A 31 -2.56 0.72 9.02
C ILE A 31 -3.78 0.43 8.14
N ILE A 32 -3.53 -0.08 6.94
CA ILE A 32 -4.55 -0.70 6.09
C ILE A 32 -4.45 -2.21 6.29
N ASN A 33 -5.45 -2.81 6.94
CA ASN A 33 -5.60 -4.26 6.93
C ASN A 33 -6.23 -4.66 5.59
N CYS A 34 -5.52 -5.46 4.81
CA CYS A 34 -5.99 -5.99 3.54
C CYS A 34 -6.09 -7.51 3.63
N ARG A 35 -7.28 -8.06 3.37
CA ARG A 35 -7.53 -9.50 3.40
C ARG A 35 -7.90 -10.02 2.01
N SER A 36 -7.61 -11.29 1.76
CA SER A 36 -7.85 -11.93 0.46
C SER A 36 -9.33 -11.96 0.04
N ASP A 37 -10.25 -12.01 1.01
CA ASP A 37 -11.72 -12.01 0.78
C ASP A 37 -12.27 -10.63 0.41
N GLU A 38 -11.48 -9.58 0.58
CA GLU A 38 -11.82 -8.21 0.17
C GLU A 38 -11.39 -7.90 -1.27
N LEU A 39 -10.60 -8.78 -1.88
CA LEU A 39 -10.21 -8.67 -3.27
C LEU A 39 -11.35 -9.12 -4.18
N ASP A 40 -11.45 -8.46 -5.32
CA ASP A 40 -12.40 -8.81 -6.38
C ASP A 40 -11.89 -10.01 -7.19
N VAL A 41 -11.79 -11.16 -6.51
CA VAL A 41 -11.28 -12.42 -7.07
C VAL A 41 -12.15 -12.93 -8.21
N ASN A 42 -13.46 -12.63 -8.18
CA ASN A 42 -14.40 -12.98 -9.23
C ASN A 42 -14.08 -12.27 -10.56
N ASN A 43 -13.49 -11.07 -10.49
CA ASN A 43 -13.00 -10.34 -11.66
C ASN A 43 -11.49 -10.52 -11.88
N GLY A 44 -10.88 -11.56 -11.30
CA GLY A 44 -9.49 -11.97 -11.58
C GLY A 44 -8.41 -11.20 -10.83
N PHE A 45 -8.74 -10.36 -9.86
CA PHE A 45 -7.74 -9.63 -9.07
C PHE A 45 -7.10 -10.56 -8.03
N SER A 46 -5.79 -10.73 -8.13
CA SER A 46 -4.99 -11.65 -7.29
C SER A 46 -3.87 -10.97 -6.50
N HIS A 47 -3.54 -9.72 -6.86
CA HIS A 47 -2.42 -8.98 -6.29
C HIS A 47 -2.89 -7.61 -5.83
N VAL A 48 -2.14 -7.03 -4.90
CA VAL A 48 -2.35 -5.68 -4.40
C VAL A 48 -1.11 -4.83 -4.66
N ARG A 49 -1.33 -3.53 -4.78
CA ARG A 49 -0.28 -2.53 -4.77
C ARG A 49 -0.63 -1.47 -3.73
N LEU A 50 0.37 -0.93 -3.06
CA LEU A 50 0.20 0.25 -2.21
C LEU A 50 0.55 1.49 -3.03
N SER A 51 -0.35 2.48 -3.03
CA SER A 51 -0.10 3.80 -3.60
C SER A 51 -0.13 4.84 -2.48
N MET A 52 0.92 5.66 -2.40
CA MET A 52 1.03 6.73 -1.42
C MET A 52 1.09 8.06 -2.16
N THR A 53 0.35 9.06 -1.67
CA THR A 53 0.40 10.44 -2.17
C THR A 53 0.73 11.35 -1.00
N VAL A 54 1.77 12.16 -1.15
CA VAL A 54 2.10 13.22 -0.20
C VAL A 54 1.44 14.50 -0.70
N ALA A 55 0.67 15.16 0.18
CA ALA A 55 -0.07 16.37 -0.17
C ALA A 55 0.77 17.63 0.05
N VAL A 56 0.36 18.53 0.95
CA VAL A 56 0.89 19.89 1.04
C VAL A 56 2.07 20.04 2.00
N ALA A 57 2.06 19.30 3.12
CA ALA A 57 3.14 19.38 4.09
C ALA A 57 4.40 18.69 3.54
N SER A 58 5.56 19.32 3.72
CA SER A 58 6.86 18.67 3.50
C SER A 58 7.05 17.61 4.59
N SER A 59 6.60 16.39 4.32
CA SER A 59 6.67 15.27 5.25
C SER A 59 7.52 14.16 4.67
N ASP A 60 8.50 13.69 5.45
CA ASP A 60 9.18 12.44 5.17
C ASP A 60 8.19 11.30 5.42
N SER A 61 7.76 10.66 4.34
CA SER A 61 6.69 9.66 4.38
C SER A 61 7.21 8.35 3.79
N GLY A 62 6.91 7.25 4.47
CA GLY A 62 7.23 5.90 4.03
C GLY A 62 6.02 5.00 4.10
N ALA A 63 5.92 4.07 3.16
CA ALA A 63 4.86 3.08 3.14
C ALA A 63 5.43 1.72 2.73
N VAL A 64 5.05 0.68 3.46
CA VAL A 64 5.54 -0.69 3.24
C VAL A 64 4.37 -1.65 3.20
N VAL A 65 4.46 -2.67 2.34
CA VAL A 65 3.50 -3.78 2.30
C VAL A 65 4.13 -4.97 3.00
N LEU A 66 3.47 -5.45 4.04
CA LEU A 66 3.91 -6.61 4.81
C LEU A 66 3.01 -7.81 4.48
N GLY A 67 3.58 -8.82 3.83
CA GLY A 67 2.88 -10.07 3.56
C GLY A 67 2.88 -10.99 4.78
N HIS A 68 1.72 -11.50 5.17
CA HIS A 68 1.60 -12.48 6.25
C HIS A 68 1.45 -13.88 5.67
N HIS A 69 2.21 -14.84 6.20
CA HIS A 69 2.22 -16.24 5.74
C HIS A 69 2.56 -16.43 4.24
N ALA A 70 3.71 -15.92 3.80
CA ALA A 70 4.21 -16.20 2.45
C ALA A 70 4.40 -17.71 2.26
N ARG A 71 3.58 -18.32 1.38
CA ARG A 71 3.62 -19.76 1.07
C ARG A 71 4.49 -20.08 -0.14
N TYR A 72 4.65 -19.10 -1.02
CA TYR A 72 5.49 -19.19 -2.22
C TYR A 72 6.76 -18.40 -1.94
N GLN A 73 7.87 -18.87 -2.49
CA GLN A 73 9.19 -18.22 -2.38
C GLN A 73 9.10 -16.70 -2.65
N PRO A 74 10.07 -15.90 -2.19
CA PRO A 74 10.10 -14.47 -2.45
C PRO A 74 9.84 -14.17 -3.92
N ALA A 75 8.97 -13.20 -4.19
CA ALA A 75 8.80 -12.69 -5.55
C ALA A 75 10.14 -12.10 -6.04
N THR A 76 10.36 -12.06 -7.34
CA THR A 76 11.51 -11.35 -7.90
C THR A 76 11.46 -9.88 -7.49
N ASP A 77 12.59 -9.38 -6.98
CA ASP A 77 12.71 -7.98 -6.55
C ASP A 77 12.53 -6.99 -7.70
N ILE A 78 12.12 -5.78 -7.35
CA ILE A 78 12.01 -4.71 -8.33
C ILE A 78 13.41 -4.22 -8.72
N ALA A 79 13.59 -3.78 -9.96
CA ALA A 79 14.91 -3.40 -10.49
C ALA A 79 15.61 -2.26 -9.74
N SER A 80 14.88 -1.47 -8.95
CA SER A 80 15.44 -0.39 -8.14
C SER A 80 15.91 -0.83 -6.74
N VAL A 81 15.75 -2.10 -6.37
CA VAL A 81 16.32 -2.63 -5.11
C VAL A 81 17.84 -2.65 -5.23
N ALA A 82 18.52 -1.94 -4.32
CA ALA A 82 19.98 -1.81 -4.34
C ALA A 82 20.69 -3.02 -3.70
N GLU A 83 20.09 -3.63 -2.67
CA GLU A 83 20.67 -4.74 -1.92
C GLU A 83 19.56 -5.54 -1.21
N VAL A 84 19.73 -6.86 -1.15
CA VAL A 84 18.96 -7.77 -0.29
C VAL A 84 19.97 -8.53 0.58
N VAL A 85 19.82 -8.43 1.89
CA VAL A 85 20.62 -9.18 2.88
C VAL A 85 19.75 -10.31 3.43
N SER A 86 20.20 -11.56 3.29
CA SER A 86 19.49 -12.78 3.70
C SER A 86 20.25 -13.59 4.75
#